data_AF-A0A9Q3GMC6-F1
#
_entry.id   AF-A0A9Q3GMC6-F1
#
_cell.length_a   1.000
_cell.length_b   1.000
_cell.length_c   1.000
_cell.angle_alpha   90.00
_cell.angle_beta   90.00
_cell.angle_gamma   90.00
#
_symmetry.space_group_name_H-M   'P 1'
#
loop_
_entity.id
_entity.type
_entity.pdbx_description
1 polymer ?
#
loop_
_entity_poly.entity_id
_entity_poly.type
_entity_poly.pdbx_seq_one_letter_code
_entity_poly.pdbx_strand_id
1 'polypeptide(L)'
;MNATRYTRQSSSVLDAGQSSIKPKIRKGSISDIAQAVSHTSPCHHLSIKYGECVSNKYQEVEKDICQSEFEQFKECVQSVLGRKW
;
A
#
# COMPACT_ATOMS: atom_id res chain seq x y z
N MET A 1 26.39 -26.65 6.25
CA MET A 1 26.49 -25.24 6.72
C MET A 1 26.70 -24.38 5.48
N ASN A 2 25.85 -23.37 5.25
CA ASN A 2 26.14 -22.10 4.54
C ASN A 2 24.81 -21.42 4.14
N ALA A 3 24.31 -20.61 5.08
CA ALA A 3 23.18 -19.71 4.89
C ALA A 3 23.71 -18.41 4.27
N THR A 4 23.46 -18.17 2.98
CA THR A 4 23.81 -16.88 2.35
C THR A 4 22.88 -16.58 1.18
N ARG A 5 21.60 -16.29 1.47
CA ARG A 5 20.74 -15.62 0.49
C ARG A 5 19.61 -14.80 1.13
N TYR A 6 19.91 -14.12 2.22
CA TYR A 6 19.08 -13.03 2.73
C TYR A 6 19.83 -11.71 2.58
N THR A 7 20.07 -11.31 1.33
CA THR A 7 20.52 -9.95 1.03
C THR A 7 19.34 -9.02 1.25
N ARG A 8 19.30 -8.51 2.48
CA ARG A 8 18.68 -7.28 2.91
C ARG A 8 19.26 -6.14 2.06
N GLN A 9 18.72 -5.90 0.88
CA GLN A 9 19.03 -4.71 0.08
C GLN A 9 18.21 -3.54 0.63
N SER A 10 18.65 -3.01 1.77
CA SER A 10 18.42 -1.62 2.12
C SER A 10 19.55 -0.81 1.49
N SER A 11 19.23 0.30 0.83
CA SER A 11 20.10 1.24 0.08
C SER A 11 19.91 1.19 -1.43
N SER A 12 18.79 1.74 -1.89
CA SER A 12 18.76 2.70 -3.00
C SER A 12 17.32 3.15 -3.20
N VAL A 13 16.96 4.23 -2.50
CA VAL A 13 15.97 5.19 -2.98
C VAL A 13 16.28 5.50 -4.44
N LEU A 14 15.53 4.88 -5.35
CA LEU A 14 15.52 5.22 -6.75
C LEU A 14 14.06 5.30 -7.16
N ASP A 15 13.56 6.53 -7.09
CA ASP A 15 12.53 7.07 -7.95
C ASP A 15 12.46 6.33 -9.31
N ALA A 16 11.40 5.58 -9.51
CA ALA A 16 10.80 5.41 -10.82
C ALA A 16 9.39 5.98 -10.66
N GLY A 17 9.16 7.23 -11.07
CA GLY A 17 9.15 7.53 -12.48
C GLY A 17 7.71 7.48 -12.94
N GLN A 18 7.12 8.67 -13.01
CA GLN A 18 5.85 8.97 -13.66
C GLN A 18 5.68 8.18 -14.97
N SER A 19 4.73 7.24 -15.03
CA SER A 19 4.32 6.63 -16.30
C SER A 19 2.81 6.66 -16.41
N SER A 20 2.33 7.58 -17.23
CA SER A 20 0.92 7.83 -17.57
C SER A 20 0.28 6.72 -18.40
N ILE A 21 0.55 5.44 -18.08
CA ILE A 21 -0.20 4.32 -18.66
C ILE A 21 -1.37 4.04 -17.73
N LYS A 22 -2.52 4.67 -17.97
CA LYS A 22 -3.78 4.36 -17.27
C LYS A 22 -4.12 2.89 -17.50
N PRO A 23 -3.94 1.98 -16.51
CA PRO A 23 -4.44 0.62 -16.67
C PRO A 23 -5.95 0.73 -16.73
N LYS A 24 -6.57 0.16 -17.77
CA LYS A 24 -8.02 0.10 -17.88
C LYS A 24 -8.51 -0.93 -16.85
N ILE A 25 -8.70 -0.50 -15.60
CA ILE A 25 -9.12 -1.35 -14.49
C ILE A 25 -10.49 -1.96 -14.84
N ARG A 26 -10.53 -3.29 -15.02
CA ARG A 26 -11.78 -4.03 -15.21
C ARG A 26 -12.44 -4.25 -13.84
N LYS A 27 -13.16 -3.22 -13.43
CA LYS A 27 -14.11 -3.14 -12.32
C LYS A 27 -14.63 -4.51 -11.81
N GLY A 28 -14.13 -4.98 -10.67
CA GLY A 28 -14.81 -6.01 -9.87
C GLY A 28 -13.94 -7.09 -9.23
N SER A 29 -12.61 -6.97 -9.26
CA SER A 29 -11.71 -8.01 -8.74
C SER A 29 -10.78 -7.45 -7.66
N ILE A 30 -10.38 -8.28 -6.69
CA ILE A 30 -9.38 -7.96 -5.65
C ILE A 30 -8.07 -7.42 -6.27
N SER A 31 -7.79 -7.82 -7.51
CA SER A 31 -6.68 -7.28 -8.32
C SER A 31 -6.72 -5.76 -8.51
N ASP A 32 -7.90 -5.14 -8.49
CA ASP A 32 -8.06 -3.70 -8.67
C ASP A 32 -7.50 -2.94 -7.46
N ILE A 33 -7.76 -3.43 -6.25
CA ILE A 33 -7.16 -2.91 -5.01
C ILE A 33 -5.65 -3.16 -5.02
N ALA A 34 -5.22 -4.35 -5.45
CA ALA A 34 -3.79 -4.67 -5.58
C ALA A 34 -3.06 -3.69 -6.53
N GLN A 35 -3.69 -3.30 -7.64
CA GLN A 35 -3.16 -2.27 -8.54
C GLN A 35 -3.14 -0.88 -7.88
N ALA A 36 -4.18 -0.54 -7.13
CA ALA A 36 -4.26 0.73 -6.40
C ALA A 36 -3.23 0.84 -5.26
N VAL A 37 -2.62 -0.25 -4.81
CA VAL A 37 -1.54 -0.23 -3.80
C VAL A 37 -0.17 -0.60 -4.36
N SER A 38 -0.08 -0.82 -5.67
CA SER A 38 1.19 -1.06 -6.35
C SER A 38 2.16 0.09 -6.11
N HIS A 39 3.47 -0.18 -6.19
CA HIS A 39 4.52 0.82 -5.97
C HIS A 39 4.40 2.06 -6.87
N THR A 40 3.76 1.90 -8.02
CA THR A 40 3.50 2.96 -9.00
C THR A 40 2.25 3.79 -8.69
N SER A 41 1.46 3.39 -7.70
CA SER A 41 0.21 4.06 -7.34
C SER A 41 0.46 5.23 -6.38
N PRO A 42 -0.31 6.33 -6.50
CA PRO A 42 -0.27 7.41 -5.50
C PRO A 42 -0.62 6.92 -4.09
N CYS A 43 -1.35 5.82 -3.93
CA CYS A 43 -1.75 5.31 -2.61
C CYS A 43 -0.71 4.40 -1.94
N HIS A 44 0.42 4.12 -2.60
CA HIS A 44 1.43 3.20 -2.08
C HIS A 44 1.99 3.65 -0.72
N HIS A 45 2.37 4.92 -0.59
CA HIS A 45 2.91 5.47 0.65
C HIS A 45 1.93 5.38 1.83
N LEU A 46 0.62 5.52 1.57
CA LEU A 46 -0.43 5.38 2.58
C LEU A 46 -0.60 3.92 3.01
N SER A 47 -0.47 2.97 2.08
CA SER A 47 -0.51 1.54 2.43
C SER A 47 0.66 1.14 3.33
N ILE A 48 1.85 1.71 3.13
CA ILE A 48 3.01 1.50 4.00
C ILE A 48 2.74 2.05 5.39
N LYS A 49 2.34 3.32 5.52
CA LYS A 49 2.05 3.95 6.83
C LYS A 49 1.00 3.17 7.64
N TYR A 50 -0.09 2.76 6.98
CA TYR A 50 -1.10 1.94 7.61
C TYR A 50 -0.54 0.58 8.06
N GLY A 51 0.21 -0.10 7.18
CA GLY A 51 0.86 -1.37 7.51
C GLY A 51 1.87 -1.28 8.66
N GLU A 52 2.62 -0.18 8.75
CA GLU A 52 3.53 0.11 9.86
C GLU A 52 2.79 0.28 11.17
N CYS A 53 1.70 1.07 11.18
CA CYS A 53 0.87 1.24 12.36
C CYS A 53 0.32 -0.11 12.83
N VAL A 54 -0.29 -0.89 11.94
CA VAL A 54 -0.83 -2.22 12.27
C VAL A 54 0.27 -3.15 12.76
N SER A 55 1.44 -3.18 12.12
CA SER A 55 2.54 -4.05 12.52
C SER A 55 3.14 -3.68 13.88
N ASN A 56 3.13 -2.41 14.24
CA ASN A 56 3.57 -1.96 15.57
C ASN A 56 2.50 -2.22 16.64
N LYS A 57 1.23 -2.21 16.25
CA LYS A 57 0.09 -2.20 17.16
C LYS A 57 -0.76 -3.47 17.15
N TYR A 58 -0.40 -4.50 16.40
CA TYR A 58 -1.21 -5.71 16.23
C TYR A 58 -1.49 -6.47 17.55
N GLN A 59 -0.67 -6.24 18.58
CA GLN A 59 -0.86 -6.82 19.92
C GLN A 59 -1.77 -5.96 20.81
N GLU A 60 -1.93 -4.68 20.50
CA GLU A 60 -2.77 -3.74 21.25
C GLU A 60 -4.21 -3.92 20.76
N VAL A 61 -5.04 -4.56 21.57
CA VAL A 61 -6.46 -4.81 21.27
C VAL A 61 -7.29 -3.57 21.60
N GLU A 62 -7.03 -2.50 20.88
CA GLU A 62 -7.78 -1.26 20.99
C GLU A 62 -8.34 -0.88 19.63
N LYS A 63 -9.64 -0.60 19.62
CA LYS A 63 -10.35 -0.22 18.41
C LYS A 63 -9.85 1.14 17.96
N ASP A 64 -9.71 1.30 16.65
CA ASP A 64 -9.40 2.58 16.01
C ASP A 64 -7.95 3.11 16.20
N ILE A 65 -7.02 2.31 16.74
CA ILE A 65 -5.61 2.71 16.92
C ILE A 65 -4.92 3.20 15.63
N CYS A 66 -5.25 2.61 14.48
CA CYS A 66 -4.73 3.00 13.16
C CYS A 66 -5.80 3.62 12.26
N GLN A 67 -6.84 4.22 12.85
CA GLN A 67 -7.98 4.75 12.11
C GLN A 67 -7.56 5.88 11.17
N SER A 68 -6.69 6.79 11.62
CA SER A 68 -6.29 7.95 10.82
C SER A 68 -5.54 7.55 9.55
N GLU A 69 -4.61 6.61 9.65
CA GLU A 69 -3.85 6.07 8.52
C GLU A 69 -4.76 5.30 7.57
N PHE A 70 -5.71 4.54 8.14
CA PHE A 70 -6.69 3.81 7.37
C PHE A 70 -7.62 4.74 6.58
N GLU A 71 -8.10 5.82 7.17
CA GLU A 71 -8.97 6.80 6.50
C GLU A 71 -8.28 7.44 5.30
N GLN A 72 -7.03 7.90 5.48
CA GLN A 72 -6.25 8.48 4.38
C GLN A 72 -6.03 7.45 3.25
N PHE A 73 -5.64 6.23 3.62
CA PHE A 73 -5.46 5.14 2.67
C PHE A 73 -6.76 4.82 1.91
N LYS A 74 -7.87 4.71 2.65
CA LYS A 74 -9.21 4.45 2.13
C LYS A 74 -9.63 5.52 1.14
N GLU A 75 -9.51 6.80 1.49
CA GLU A 75 -9.87 7.91 0.62
C GLU A 75 -9.08 7.89 -0.69
N CYS A 76 -7.77 7.63 -0.62
CA CYS A 76 -6.93 7.54 -1.81
C CYS A 76 -7.37 6.41 -2.73
N VAL A 77 -7.54 5.19 -2.19
CA VAL A 77 -7.94 4.04 -3.00
C VAL A 77 -9.37 4.19 -3.52
N GLN A 78 -10.29 4.80 -2.75
CA GLN A 78 -11.64 5.15 -3.22
C GLN A 78 -11.61 6.13 -4.40
N SER A 79 -10.72 7.13 -4.34
CA SER A 79 -10.52 8.10 -5.42
C SER A 79 -9.98 7.43 -6.70
N VAL A 80 -8.97 6.56 -6.56
CA VAL A 80 -8.34 5.83 -7.69
C VAL A 80 -9.31 4.83 -8.32
N LEU A 81 -10.08 4.10 -7.51
CA LEU A 81 -11.02 3.08 -7.99
C LEU A 81 -12.39 3.65 -8.38
N GLY A 82 -12.68 4.90 -8.02
CA GLY A 82 -13.97 5.55 -8.25
C GLY A 82 -15.15 4.82 -7.61
N ARG A 83 -14.92 4.13 -6.49
CA ARG A 83 -15.91 3.31 -5.78
C ARG A 83 -15.74 3.46 -4.28
N LYS A 84 -16.85 3.59 -3.56
CA LYS A 84 -16.89 3.58 -2.09
C LYS A 84 -17.18 2.16 -1.59
N TRP A 85 -16.50 1.79 -0.51
CA TRP A 85 -16.51 0.48 0.14
C TRP A 85 -16.76 0.69 1.63
#